data_AF-A0A352YU07-F1
#
_entry.id   AF-A0A352YU07-F1
#
_cell.length_a   1.000
_cell.length_b   1.000
_cell.length_c   1.000
_cell.angle_alpha   90.00
_cell.angle_beta   90.00
_cell.angle_gamma   90.00
#
_symmetry.space_group_name_H-M   'P 1'
#
loop_
_entity.id
_entity.type
_entity.pdbx_description
1 polymer ?
#
loop_
_entity_poly.entity_id
_entity_poly.type
_entity_poly.pdbx_seq_one_letter_code
_entity_poly.pdbx_strand_id
1 'polypeptide(L)'
;MNKSLFLIMCLTVCFNRSPLAAQEFVANYDESKVPSYTLPDPLTFNNGDKVLNEKDWERRRSGILKIFENEVYGISPAWKGEIIPVELSSKTDALGGIAIRREIQLTLKNGSRELSMVMLLYLPRSSGPVPVFLGYNFGGNHTVTDEPGILLPNSWMRNNAGDGVANNRASEAGRGRAASAWQVKELISRGYGLATIYYGDADPDFDDGFKNGVHGLYDLKPDGSSWGSIAGWAWGLSRAMDYIETLPAIDAKKVIVMGHSRLGKTALWAGATDTRFAVVISNNSGCGGAALSRRAYGETVGRINTSFPHWFCGNFNKYNEKEETLPVDQHQLLALIAPRPV
;
A
#
# COMPACT_ATOMS: atom_id res chain seq x y z
N MET A 1 -4.10 74.83 40.83
CA MET A 1 -2.68 74.85 40.37
C MET A 1 -1.98 73.62 40.93
N ASN A 2 -1.15 72.96 40.11
CA ASN A 2 -0.43 71.67 40.29
C ASN A 2 -1.18 70.45 39.72
N LYS A 3 -0.91 70.04 38.47
CA LYS A 3 0.22 69.23 37.95
C LYS A 3 0.27 67.82 38.55
N SER A 4 -0.20 66.83 37.78
CA SER A 4 0.47 65.54 37.62
C SER A 4 -0.05 64.84 36.36
N LEU A 5 0.87 64.69 35.41
CA LEU A 5 0.73 64.03 34.11
C LEU A 5 1.06 62.54 34.34
N PHE A 6 0.15 61.61 34.07
CA PHE A 6 0.47 60.19 34.01
C PHE A 6 0.57 59.76 32.54
N LEU A 7 1.81 59.62 32.06
CA LEU A 7 2.15 59.11 30.75
C LEU A 7 2.30 57.58 30.89
N ILE A 8 1.31 56.81 30.44
CA ILE A 8 1.43 55.35 30.33
C ILE A 8 2.16 55.06 29.02
N MET A 9 3.43 54.68 29.14
CA MET A 9 4.29 54.23 28.05
C MET A 9 3.92 52.79 27.70
N CYS A 10 3.15 52.59 26.62
CA CYS A 10 2.94 51.28 26.04
C CYS A 10 4.25 50.78 25.41
N LEU A 11 4.95 49.86 26.08
CA LEU A 11 6.01 49.06 25.47
C LEU A 11 5.37 48.03 24.53
N THR A 12 5.36 48.32 23.23
CA THR A 12 5.06 47.32 22.20
C THR A 12 6.28 46.43 22.03
N VAL A 13 6.27 45.25 22.66
CA VAL A 13 7.26 44.21 22.37
C VAL A 13 6.90 43.58 21.02
N CYS A 14 7.55 44.06 19.96
CA CYS A 14 7.51 43.41 18.65
C CYS A 14 8.26 42.06 18.76
N PHE A 15 7.52 40.96 18.94
CA PHE A 15 8.05 39.62 18.67
C PHE A 15 8.30 39.48 17.17
N ASN A 16 9.54 39.73 16.75
CA ASN A 16 10.03 39.27 15.44
C ASN A 16 10.05 37.74 15.46
N ARG A 17 8.96 37.11 15.03
CA ARG A 17 8.95 35.70 14.63
C ARG A 17 9.68 35.60 13.30
N SER A 18 10.98 35.37 13.35
CA SER A 18 11.70 34.84 12.19
C SER A 18 11.12 33.45 11.91
N PRO A 19 10.56 33.16 10.73
CA PRO A 19 10.21 31.80 10.38
C PRO A 19 11.51 30.99 10.37
N LEU A 20 11.62 30.00 11.27
CA LEU A 20 12.62 28.95 11.14
C LEU A 20 12.36 28.28 9.80
N ALA A 21 13.22 28.54 8.82
CA ALA A 21 13.23 27.79 7.58
C ALA A 21 13.57 26.33 7.95
N ALA A 22 12.61 25.44 7.77
CA ALA A 22 12.89 24.01 7.84
C ALA A 22 13.98 23.71 6.81
N GLN A 23 15.08 23.10 7.25
CA GLN A 23 16.20 22.78 6.37
C GLN A 23 15.71 21.87 5.25
N GLU A 24 16.10 22.19 4.01
CA GLU A 24 15.75 21.37 2.85
C GLU A 24 16.33 19.96 3.01
N PHE A 25 15.49 18.94 2.84
CA PHE A 25 15.95 17.55 2.91
C PHE A 25 16.88 17.23 1.73
N VAL A 26 18.07 16.74 2.03
CA VAL A 26 19.04 16.27 1.04
C VAL A 26 19.24 14.77 1.23
N ALA A 27 18.81 13.98 0.25
CA ALA A 27 18.97 12.52 0.28
C ALA A 27 20.45 12.11 0.24
N ASN A 28 20.83 11.13 1.05
CA ASN A 28 22.15 10.53 0.97
C ASN A 28 22.18 9.46 -0.14
N TYR A 29 22.99 9.66 -1.17
CA TYR A 29 23.29 8.66 -2.21
C TYR A 29 24.78 8.29 -2.26
N ASP A 30 25.51 8.56 -1.18
CA ASP A 30 26.93 8.24 -1.04
C ASP A 30 27.07 7.12 0.00
N GLU A 31 27.52 5.94 -0.44
CA GLU A 31 27.67 4.77 0.41
C GLU A 31 28.60 5.03 1.61
N SER A 32 29.60 5.90 1.45
CA SER A 32 30.54 6.26 2.52
C SER A 32 29.88 7.06 3.66
N LYS A 33 28.68 7.59 3.42
CA LYS A 33 27.90 8.37 4.40
C LYS A 33 26.77 7.56 5.05
N VAL A 34 26.64 6.28 4.73
CA VAL A 34 25.70 5.39 5.42
C VAL A 34 26.13 5.28 6.90
N PRO A 35 25.23 5.53 7.86
CA PRO A 35 25.57 5.45 9.27
C PRO A 35 25.96 4.01 9.66
N SER A 36 26.75 3.86 10.72
CA SER A 36 26.96 2.54 11.32
C SER A 36 25.68 2.07 11.99
N TYR A 37 25.28 0.82 11.76
CA TYR A 37 24.07 0.25 12.35
C TYR A 37 24.22 -1.24 12.66
N THR A 38 23.37 -1.72 13.58
CA THR A 38 23.20 -3.14 13.90
C THR A 38 21.77 -3.55 13.59
N LEU A 39 21.59 -4.67 12.89
CA LEU A 39 20.26 -5.18 12.55
C LEU A 39 19.70 -6.06 13.68
N PRO A 40 18.41 -5.94 14.01
CA PRO A 40 17.74 -6.87 14.92
C PRO A 40 17.71 -8.29 14.31
N ASP A 41 18.11 -9.29 15.09
CA ASP A 41 18.16 -10.68 14.63
C ASP A 41 16.73 -11.26 14.50
N PRO A 42 16.29 -11.68 13.29
CA PRO A 42 14.99 -12.33 13.11
C PRO A 42 14.88 -13.64 13.91
N LEU A 43 16.01 -14.30 14.21
CA LEU A 43 16.09 -15.59 14.89
C LEU A 43 16.46 -15.48 16.39
N THR A 44 16.21 -14.31 16.99
CA THR A 44 16.29 -14.11 18.44
C THR A 44 14.98 -13.56 18.99
N PHE A 45 14.49 -14.17 20.07
CA PHE A 45 13.37 -13.67 20.86
C PHE A 45 13.78 -12.45 21.69
N ASN A 46 12.79 -11.67 22.15
CA ASN A 46 13.05 -10.45 22.92
C ASN A 46 13.73 -10.72 24.29
N ASN A 47 13.65 -11.94 24.81
CA ASN A 47 14.33 -12.37 26.04
C ASN A 47 15.77 -12.89 25.80
N GLY A 48 16.25 -12.90 24.54
CA GLY A 48 17.59 -13.38 24.17
C GLY A 48 17.63 -14.82 23.66
N ASP A 49 16.58 -15.62 23.84
CA ASP A 49 16.53 -17.00 23.37
C ASP A 49 16.61 -17.09 21.85
N LYS A 50 17.18 -18.18 21.33
CA LYS A 50 17.30 -18.42 19.89
C LYS A 50 16.07 -19.14 19.31
N VAL A 51 15.73 -18.82 18.07
CA VAL A 51 14.75 -19.53 17.26
C VAL A 51 15.45 -20.72 16.61
N LEU A 52 15.07 -21.95 16.98
CA LEU A 52 15.80 -23.15 16.58
C LEU A 52 15.05 -24.02 15.57
N ASN A 53 13.75 -23.84 15.42
CA ASN A 53 12.88 -24.66 14.57
C ASN A 53 11.65 -23.87 14.10
N GLU A 54 10.82 -24.50 13.26
CA GLU A 54 9.62 -23.89 12.67
C GLU A 54 8.60 -23.45 13.73
N LYS A 55 8.39 -24.22 14.80
CA LYS A 55 7.47 -23.84 15.88
C LYS A 55 7.95 -22.62 16.65
N ASP A 56 9.26 -22.48 16.85
CA ASP A 56 9.86 -21.27 17.40
C ASP A 56 9.69 -20.10 16.45
N TRP A 57 9.87 -20.35 15.15
CA TRP A 57 9.69 -19.35 14.11
C TRP A 57 8.24 -18.84 14.07
N GLU A 58 7.22 -19.69 14.15
CA GLU A 58 5.81 -19.26 14.20
C GLU A 58 5.51 -18.32 15.37
N ARG A 59 6.08 -18.61 16.54
CA ARG A 59 5.98 -17.73 17.72
C ARG A 59 6.71 -16.41 17.49
N ARG A 60 7.94 -16.46 16.95
CA ARG A 60 8.73 -15.27 16.66
C ARG A 60 8.09 -14.40 15.59
N ARG A 61 7.61 -15.01 14.50
CA ARG A 61 6.87 -14.38 13.40
C ARG A 61 5.69 -13.59 13.94
N SER A 62 4.89 -14.18 14.83
CA SER A 62 3.75 -13.50 15.46
C SER A 62 4.19 -12.28 16.27
N GLY A 63 5.33 -12.36 16.97
CA GLY A 63 5.91 -11.22 17.68
C GLY A 63 6.41 -10.11 16.76
N ILE A 64 7.15 -10.46 15.70
CA ILE A 64 7.62 -9.49 14.69
C ILE A 64 6.44 -8.81 13.99
N LEU A 65 5.42 -9.57 13.60
CA LEU A 65 4.22 -9.05 12.95
C LEU A 65 3.55 -7.98 13.82
N LYS A 66 3.37 -8.25 15.12
CA LYS A 66 2.82 -7.28 16.07
C LYS A 66 3.67 -6.02 16.18
N ILE A 67 4.99 -6.10 16.05
CA ILE A 67 5.83 -4.90 16.08
C ILE A 67 5.57 -4.07 14.82
N PHE A 68 5.50 -4.68 13.63
CA PHE A 68 5.14 -3.96 12.40
C PHE A 68 3.73 -3.37 12.44
N GLU A 69 2.76 -4.09 13.00
CA GLU A 69 1.40 -3.56 13.23
C GLU A 69 1.43 -2.35 14.17
N ASN A 70 2.14 -2.41 15.30
CA ASN A 70 2.09 -1.33 16.28
C ASN A 70 2.94 -0.12 15.90
N GLU A 71 4.06 -0.33 15.20
CA GLU A 71 5.11 0.69 15.08
C GLU A 71 5.37 1.15 13.64
N VAL A 72 4.86 0.45 12.61
CA VAL A 72 5.13 0.79 11.20
C VAL A 72 3.85 0.96 10.38
N TYR A 73 3.11 -0.12 10.12
CA TYR A 73 1.98 -0.07 9.17
C TYR A 73 0.62 0.20 9.82
N GLY A 74 0.48 -0.17 11.08
CA GLY A 74 -0.76 -0.04 11.84
C GLY A 74 -1.64 -1.30 11.81
N ILE A 75 -2.49 -1.41 12.83
CA ILE A 75 -3.43 -2.50 13.04
C ILE A 75 -4.66 -2.26 12.17
N SER A 76 -4.89 -3.15 11.21
CA SER A 76 -6.12 -3.14 10.42
C SER A 76 -7.28 -3.71 11.26
N PRO A 77 -8.48 -3.13 11.17
CA PRO A 77 -9.65 -3.67 11.85
C PRO A 77 -10.04 -5.04 11.30
N ALA A 78 -10.57 -5.90 12.17
CA ALA A 78 -11.13 -7.18 11.75
C ALA A 78 -12.26 -6.97 10.73
N TRP A 79 -12.26 -7.78 9.67
CA TRP A 79 -13.33 -7.76 8.67
C TRP A 79 -14.50 -8.63 9.13
N LYS A 80 -15.70 -8.02 9.17
CA LYS A 80 -16.98 -8.69 9.46
C LYS A 80 -18.08 -8.30 8.47
N GLY A 81 -17.69 -7.59 7.41
CA GLY A 81 -18.61 -7.14 6.38
C GLY A 81 -18.89 -8.20 5.32
N GLU A 82 -19.60 -7.78 4.29
CA GLU A 82 -19.91 -8.58 3.11
C GLU A 82 -19.29 -7.97 1.86
N ILE A 83 -18.99 -8.82 0.88
CA ILE A 83 -18.55 -8.40 -0.45
C ILE A 83 -19.69 -8.70 -1.41
N ILE A 84 -20.21 -7.69 -2.08
CA ILE A 84 -21.28 -7.81 -3.07
C ILE A 84 -20.66 -7.61 -4.45
N PRO A 85 -20.39 -8.70 -5.21
CA PRO A 85 -19.82 -8.61 -6.54
C PRO A 85 -20.91 -8.32 -7.60
N VAL A 86 -20.63 -7.40 -8.52
CA VAL A 86 -21.46 -7.12 -9.69
C VAL A 86 -20.58 -7.12 -10.94
N GLU A 87 -20.86 -8.00 -11.89
CA GLU A 87 -20.18 -7.97 -13.20
C GLU A 87 -20.67 -6.76 -13.99
N LEU A 88 -19.76 -5.84 -14.29
CA LEU A 88 -20.01 -4.60 -15.04
C LEU A 88 -19.85 -4.82 -16.54
N SER A 89 -18.86 -5.63 -16.93
CA SER A 89 -18.55 -5.91 -18.33
C SER A 89 -17.87 -7.28 -18.47
N SER A 90 -18.03 -7.89 -19.64
CA SER A 90 -17.42 -9.16 -19.98
C SER A 90 -17.13 -9.24 -21.47
N LYS A 91 -15.96 -9.80 -21.83
CA LYS A 91 -15.52 -10.05 -23.20
C LYS A 91 -14.84 -11.41 -23.28
N THR A 92 -15.42 -12.33 -24.04
CA THR A 92 -14.93 -13.72 -24.11
C THR A 92 -13.79 -13.92 -25.10
N ASP A 93 -13.53 -12.96 -25.99
CA ASP A 93 -12.52 -12.99 -27.04
C ASP A 93 -11.46 -11.89 -26.87
N ALA A 94 -11.15 -11.53 -25.63
CA ALA A 94 -10.19 -10.48 -25.31
C ALA A 94 -8.75 -10.85 -25.74
N LEU A 95 -7.94 -9.81 -25.97
CA LEU A 95 -6.55 -9.88 -26.42
C LEU A 95 -6.37 -10.65 -27.73
N GLY A 96 -7.33 -10.55 -28.65
CA GLY A 96 -7.33 -11.30 -29.90
C GLY A 96 -7.71 -12.77 -29.71
N GLY A 97 -8.64 -13.05 -28.80
CA GLY A 97 -9.21 -14.38 -28.58
C GLY A 97 -8.51 -15.26 -27.54
N ILE A 98 -7.36 -14.84 -27.01
CA ILE A 98 -6.56 -15.66 -26.07
C ILE A 98 -7.04 -15.57 -24.61
N ALA A 99 -7.87 -14.57 -24.27
CA ALA A 99 -8.34 -14.32 -22.92
C ALA A 99 -9.85 -14.13 -22.83
N ILE A 100 -10.38 -14.39 -21.63
CA ILE A 100 -11.67 -13.88 -21.16
C ILE A 100 -11.37 -12.70 -20.25
N ARG A 101 -11.94 -11.54 -20.55
CA ARG A 101 -11.87 -10.33 -19.73
C ARG A 101 -13.18 -10.10 -19.01
N ARG A 102 -13.13 -9.74 -17.73
CA ARG A 102 -14.28 -9.32 -16.93
C ARG A 102 -13.93 -8.08 -16.12
N GLU A 103 -14.91 -7.22 -15.91
CA GLU A 103 -14.83 -6.12 -14.94
C GLU A 103 -15.88 -6.36 -13.87
N ILE A 104 -15.45 -6.48 -12.62
CA ILE A 104 -16.31 -6.81 -11.49
C ILE A 104 -16.20 -5.69 -10.46
N GLN A 105 -17.30 -5.03 -10.16
CA GLN A 105 -17.38 -4.16 -8.99
C GLN A 105 -17.51 -5.01 -7.73
N LEU A 106 -16.59 -4.83 -6.80
CA LEU A 106 -16.62 -5.41 -5.46
C LEU A 106 -17.07 -4.32 -4.49
N THR A 107 -18.36 -4.31 -4.15
CA THR A 107 -18.87 -3.43 -3.10
C THR A 107 -18.58 -4.08 -1.74
N LEU A 108 -17.62 -3.52 -1.01
CA LEU A 108 -17.33 -3.85 0.37
C LEU A 108 -18.32 -3.13 1.26
N LYS A 109 -19.15 -3.88 2.00
CA LYS A 109 -20.17 -3.30 2.88
C LYS A 109 -19.94 -3.72 4.33
N ASN A 110 -19.87 -2.74 5.21
CA ASN A 110 -19.73 -2.92 6.65
C ASN A 110 -20.83 -2.14 7.38
N GLY A 111 -21.90 -2.84 7.78
CA GLY A 111 -23.10 -2.18 8.28
C GLY A 111 -23.76 -1.30 7.20
N SER A 112 -23.89 0.00 7.47
CA SER A 112 -24.43 0.98 6.52
C SER A 112 -23.37 1.68 5.66
N ARG A 113 -22.09 1.39 5.88
CA ARG A 113 -20.97 2.00 5.14
C ARG A 113 -20.54 1.08 4.02
N GLU A 114 -20.23 1.66 2.87
CA GLU A 114 -19.80 0.92 1.69
C GLU A 114 -18.67 1.62 0.94
N LEU A 115 -17.87 0.81 0.26
CA LEU A 115 -16.80 1.23 -0.65
C LEU A 115 -16.80 0.27 -1.83
N SER A 116 -16.69 0.79 -3.04
CA SER A 116 -16.60 -0.04 -4.25
C SER A 116 -15.20 -0.02 -4.83
N MET A 117 -14.67 -1.20 -5.16
CA MET A 117 -13.45 -1.36 -5.96
C MET A 117 -13.78 -2.07 -7.26
N VAL A 118 -13.25 -1.62 -8.39
CA VAL A 118 -13.46 -2.32 -9.67
C VAL A 118 -12.26 -3.21 -9.97
N MET A 119 -12.46 -4.53 -9.96
CA MET A 119 -11.48 -5.52 -10.38
C MET A 119 -11.59 -5.76 -11.89
N LEU A 120 -10.49 -5.53 -12.60
CA LEU A 120 -10.28 -6.01 -13.95
C LEU A 120 -9.61 -7.37 -13.90
N LEU A 121 -10.27 -8.38 -14.47
CA LEU A 121 -9.82 -9.76 -14.49
C LEU A 121 -9.61 -10.22 -15.94
N TYR A 122 -8.40 -10.67 -16.26
CA TYR A 122 -8.10 -11.44 -17.46
C TYR A 122 -7.74 -12.88 -17.08
N LEU A 123 -8.41 -13.84 -17.70
CA LEU A 123 -8.06 -15.26 -17.57
C LEU A 123 -7.73 -15.84 -18.95
N PRO A 124 -6.65 -16.61 -19.11
CA PRO A 124 -6.42 -17.37 -20.32
C PRO A 124 -7.52 -18.41 -20.50
N ARG A 125 -7.79 -18.79 -21.75
CA ARG A 125 -8.65 -19.94 -22.02
C ARG A 125 -7.97 -21.21 -21.53
N SER A 126 -8.58 -21.86 -20.55
CA SER A 126 -8.05 -23.06 -19.91
C SER A 126 -9.18 -24.05 -19.63
N SER A 127 -8.86 -25.35 -19.62
CA SER A 127 -9.78 -26.42 -19.22
C SER A 127 -9.89 -26.59 -17.70
N GLY A 128 -9.07 -25.86 -16.93
CA GLY A 128 -9.06 -25.93 -15.46
C GLY A 128 -8.63 -24.61 -14.81
N PRO A 129 -8.64 -24.55 -13.47
CA PRO A 129 -8.29 -23.35 -12.73
C PRO A 129 -6.84 -22.91 -12.98
N VAL A 130 -6.60 -21.61 -13.05
CA VAL A 130 -5.28 -21.04 -13.39
C VAL A 130 -4.67 -20.23 -12.24
N PRO A 131 -3.34 -20.17 -12.12
CA PRO A 131 -2.68 -19.22 -11.21
C PRO A 131 -2.95 -17.78 -11.64
N VAL A 132 -3.04 -16.85 -10.69
CA VAL A 132 -3.39 -15.44 -10.97
C VAL A 132 -2.42 -14.49 -10.28
N PHE A 133 -1.92 -13.50 -11.02
CA PHE A 133 -1.29 -12.32 -10.45
C PHE A 133 -2.36 -11.35 -9.98
N LEU A 134 -2.29 -10.93 -8.72
CA LEU A 134 -3.11 -9.88 -8.13
C LEU A 134 -2.23 -8.69 -7.77
N GLY A 135 -2.60 -7.50 -8.23
CA GLY A 135 -1.89 -6.28 -7.85
C GLY A 135 -2.65 -5.02 -8.17
N TYR A 136 -2.37 -3.96 -7.42
CA TYR A 136 -2.93 -2.65 -7.72
C TYR A 136 -2.21 -1.95 -8.87
N ASN A 137 -2.94 -1.16 -9.64
CA ASN A 137 -2.41 -0.20 -10.60
C ASN A 137 -2.55 1.25 -10.10
N PHE A 138 -1.69 2.12 -10.62
CA PHE A 138 -1.63 3.54 -10.26
C PHE A 138 -2.61 4.42 -11.04
N GLY A 139 -2.89 4.09 -12.30
CA GLY A 139 -3.54 5.00 -13.25
C GLY A 139 -4.99 4.67 -13.57
N GLY A 140 -5.57 3.64 -12.96
CA GLY A 140 -6.87 3.11 -13.35
C GLY A 140 -6.74 1.88 -14.25
N ASN A 141 -7.72 0.98 -14.17
CA ASN A 141 -7.71 -0.30 -14.90
C ASN A 141 -7.51 -0.14 -16.42
N HIS A 142 -8.08 0.91 -17.03
CA HIS A 142 -7.92 1.22 -18.46
C HIS A 142 -6.46 1.49 -18.89
N THR A 143 -5.54 1.76 -17.96
CA THR A 143 -4.14 2.08 -18.28
C THR A 143 -3.28 0.83 -18.51
N VAL A 144 -3.70 -0.33 -18.02
CA VAL A 144 -2.86 -1.55 -17.95
C VAL A 144 -2.73 -2.29 -19.30
N THR A 145 -3.55 -1.92 -20.27
CA THR A 145 -3.51 -2.43 -21.65
C THR A 145 -4.15 -1.39 -22.58
N ASP A 146 -3.76 -1.41 -23.85
CA ASP A 146 -4.33 -0.57 -24.90
C ASP A 146 -5.65 -1.12 -25.46
N GLU A 147 -6.06 -2.35 -25.07
CA GLU A 147 -7.33 -2.93 -25.48
C GLU A 147 -8.52 -2.02 -25.12
N PRO A 148 -9.41 -1.70 -26.08
CA PRO A 148 -10.55 -0.83 -25.83
C PRO A 148 -11.61 -1.50 -24.95
N GLY A 149 -12.50 -0.67 -24.40
CA GLY A 149 -13.69 -1.12 -23.68
C GLY A 149 -13.48 -1.51 -22.22
N ILE A 150 -12.27 -1.33 -21.66
CA ILE A 150 -12.09 -1.26 -20.21
C ILE A 150 -12.64 0.09 -19.73
N LEU A 151 -13.45 0.06 -18.67
CA LEU A 151 -14.09 1.23 -18.10
C LEU A 151 -13.06 2.21 -17.54
N LEU A 152 -13.34 3.50 -17.72
CA LEU A 152 -12.63 4.55 -17.00
C LEU A 152 -13.11 4.56 -15.54
N PRO A 153 -12.21 4.69 -14.55
CA PRO A 153 -12.61 4.79 -13.16
C PRO A 153 -13.42 6.07 -12.90
N ASN A 154 -14.49 5.94 -12.11
CA ASN A 154 -15.27 7.08 -11.62
C ASN A 154 -14.65 7.71 -10.35
N SER A 155 -13.74 6.98 -9.70
CA SER A 155 -13.04 7.39 -8.48
C SER A 155 -12.17 8.61 -8.66
N TRP A 156 -11.85 9.28 -7.55
CA TRP A 156 -10.91 10.38 -7.55
C TRP A 156 -9.52 9.90 -8.00
N MET A 157 -8.87 10.72 -8.81
CA MET A 157 -7.50 10.49 -9.25
C MET A 157 -6.67 11.75 -9.07
N ARG A 158 -5.38 11.60 -8.75
CA ARG A 158 -4.46 12.74 -8.71
C ARG A 158 -4.24 13.24 -10.15
N ASN A 159 -4.38 14.55 -10.36
CA ASN A 159 -4.14 15.15 -11.68
C ASN A 159 -2.73 14.82 -12.19
N ASN A 160 -2.66 14.28 -13.39
CA ASN A 160 -1.42 14.02 -14.11
C ASN A 160 -1.72 14.05 -15.61
N ALA A 161 -1.28 15.11 -16.29
CA ALA A 161 -1.49 15.25 -17.73
C ALA A 161 -0.81 14.12 -18.54
N GLY A 162 0.32 13.59 -18.04
CA GLY A 162 1.03 12.47 -18.68
C GLY A 162 0.24 11.16 -18.66
N ASP A 163 -0.61 10.98 -17.65
CA ASP A 163 -1.46 9.79 -17.47
C ASP A 163 -2.89 10.00 -18.01
N GLY A 164 -3.16 11.14 -18.65
CA GLY A 164 -4.50 11.46 -19.15
C GLY A 164 -5.52 11.74 -18.03
N VAL A 165 -5.07 12.21 -16.87
CA VAL A 165 -5.93 12.55 -15.72
C VAL A 165 -6.03 14.06 -15.57
N ALA A 166 -7.26 14.59 -15.65
CA ALA A 166 -7.56 16.01 -15.47
C ALA A 166 -8.84 16.17 -14.62
N ASN A 167 -8.95 17.27 -13.87
CA ASN A 167 -10.07 17.52 -12.94
C ASN A 167 -10.38 16.33 -12.03
N ASN A 168 -9.33 15.64 -11.60
CA ASN A 168 -9.36 14.44 -10.78
C ASN A 168 -10.17 13.27 -11.37
N ARG A 169 -10.22 13.19 -12.70
CA ARG A 169 -10.90 12.14 -13.46
C ARG A 169 -10.02 11.60 -14.57
N ALA A 170 -10.12 10.30 -14.79
CA ALA A 170 -9.51 9.64 -15.94
C ALA A 170 -10.14 10.12 -17.25
N SER A 171 -9.38 9.98 -18.33
CA SER A 171 -9.87 10.15 -19.70
C SER A 171 -9.30 9.05 -20.59
N GLU A 172 -9.87 8.91 -21.79
CA GLU A 172 -9.37 7.97 -22.80
C GLU A 172 -7.89 8.16 -23.15
N ALA A 173 -7.32 9.36 -22.95
CA ALA A 173 -5.90 9.63 -23.19
C ALA A 173 -4.96 8.82 -22.27
N GLY A 174 -5.48 8.28 -21.17
CA GLY A 174 -4.76 7.41 -20.24
C GLY A 174 -4.68 5.94 -20.68
N ARG A 175 -5.50 5.51 -21.66
CA ARG A 175 -5.62 4.10 -22.05
C ARG A 175 -4.27 3.54 -22.51
N GLY A 176 -3.90 2.38 -21.98
CA GLY A 176 -2.65 1.69 -22.29
C GLY A 176 -1.35 2.39 -21.85
N ARG A 177 -1.41 3.52 -21.13
CA ARG A 177 -0.20 4.26 -20.72
C ARG A 177 0.75 3.44 -19.84
N ALA A 178 0.23 2.47 -19.09
CA ALA A 178 1.00 1.58 -18.25
C ALA A 178 1.19 0.18 -18.85
N ALA A 179 0.78 -0.06 -20.11
CA ALA A 179 0.79 -1.39 -20.71
C ALA A 179 2.17 -2.06 -20.69
N SER A 180 3.24 -1.27 -20.86
CA SER A 180 4.61 -1.78 -20.81
C SER A 180 5.03 -2.31 -19.43
N ALA A 181 4.44 -1.79 -18.35
CA ALA A 181 4.69 -2.25 -16.98
C ALA A 181 3.86 -3.49 -16.60
N TRP A 182 2.72 -3.72 -17.28
CA TRP A 182 1.78 -4.79 -16.96
C TRP A 182 1.89 -6.02 -17.85
N GLN A 183 2.31 -5.86 -19.12
CA GLN A 183 2.57 -6.96 -20.06
C GLN A 183 1.46 -8.03 -20.09
N VAL A 184 0.18 -7.59 -20.06
CA VAL A 184 -0.99 -8.49 -19.86
C VAL A 184 -0.99 -9.65 -20.86
N LYS A 185 -0.68 -9.38 -22.14
CA LYS A 185 -0.64 -10.40 -23.18
C LYS A 185 0.41 -11.48 -22.94
N GLU A 186 1.60 -11.11 -22.46
CA GLU A 186 2.67 -12.06 -22.15
C GLU A 186 2.26 -12.96 -20.98
N LEU A 187 1.71 -12.36 -19.92
CA LEU A 187 1.25 -13.07 -18.73
C LEU A 187 0.18 -14.12 -19.07
N ILE A 188 -0.82 -13.73 -19.86
CA ILE A 188 -1.89 -14.61 -20.36
C ILE A 188 -1.32 -15.72 -21.25
N SER A 189 -0.40 -15.39 -22.17
CA SER A 189 0.22 -16.37 -23.08
C SER A 189 1.06 -17.42 -22.33
N ARG A 190 1.51 -17.10 -21.11
CA ARG A 190 2.24 -18.01 -20.21
C ARG A 190 1.31 -18.85 -19.31
N GLY A 191 -0.01 -18.71 -19.44
CA GLY A 191 -1.00 -19.51 -18.70
C GLY A 191 -1.37 -18.95 -17.32
N TYR A 192 -0.99 -17.71 -17.02
CA TYR A 192 -1.39 -17.01 -15.80
C TYR A 192 -2.58 -16.09 -16.09
N GLY A 193 -3.46 -15.88 -15.12
CA GLY A 193 -4.44 -14.79 -15.14
C GLY A 193 -3.91 -13.51 -14.47
N LEU A 194 -4.56 -12.40 -14.75
CA LEU A 194 -4.29 -11.10 -14.11
C LEU A 194 -5.57 -10.58 -13.46
N ALA A 195 -5.51 -10.27 -12.17
CA ALA A 195 -6.49 -9.46 -11.46
C ALA A 195 -5.82 -8.13 -11.06
N THR A 196 -6.41 -7.00 -11.45
CA THR A 196 -5.92 -5.69 -11.03
C THR A 196 -7.05 -4.75 -10.65
N ILE A 197 -6.76 -3.86 -9.71
CA ILE A 197 -7.67 -2.85 -9.19
C ILE A 197 -6.91 -1.52 -9.19
N TYR A 198 -7.59 -0.41 -9.40
CA TYR A 198 -7.00 0.91 -9.15
C TYR A 198 -6.83 1.14 -7.65
N TYR A 199 -5.61 1.40 -7.17
CA TYR A 199 -5.37 1.53 -5.73
C TYR A 199 -6.17 2.66 -5.06
N GLY A 200 -6.50 3.71 -5.81
CA GLY A 200 -7.33 4.81 -5.32
C GLY A 200 -8.82 4.47 -5.17
N ASP A 201 -9.28 3.34 -5.70
CA ASP A 201 -10.60 2.79 -5.33
C ASP A 201 -10.58 2.26 -3.89
N ALA A 202 -9.43 1.71 -3.46
CA ALA A 202 -9.27 1.21 -2.10
C ALA A 202 -9.01 2.35 -1.11
N ASP A 203 -8.06 3.22 -1.41
CA ASP A 203 -7.77 4.40 -0.59
C ASP A 203 -7.09 5.47 -1.46
N PRO A 204 -7.74 6.61 -1.73
CA PRO A 204 -7.13 7.74 -2.44
C PRO A 204 -5.83 8.20 -1.79
N ASP A 205 -4.80 8.43 -2.60
CA ASP A 205 -3.45 8.68 -2.11
C ASP A 205 -3.19 10.15 -1.75
N PHE A 206 -3.93 10.62 -0.75
CA PHE A 206 -3.72 11.91 -0.10
C PHE A 206 -4.25 11.84 1.33
N ASP A 207 -3.69 12.68 2.20
CA ASP A 207 -4.14 12.76 3.59
C ASP A 207 -5.45 13.55 3.70
N ASP A 208 -6.52 12.89 4.12
CA ASP A 208 -7.80 13.49 4.46
C ASP A 208 -8.21 13.27 5.94
N GLY A 209 -7.28 12.75 6.74
CA GLY A 209 -7.53 12.28 8.10
C GLY A 209 -8.27 10.94 8.17
N PHE A 210 -8.03 10.03 7.22
CA PHE A 210 -8.59 8.67 7.13
C PHE A 210 -10.11 8.63 7.05
N LYS A 211 -10.71 9.56 6.29
CA LYS A 211 -12.17 9.70 6.15
C LYS A 211 -12.74 9.01 4.92
N ASN A 212 -11.91 8.76 3.90
CA ASN A 212 -12.31 8.11 2.67
C ASN A 212 -11.77 6.67 2.60
N GLY A 213 -11.94 6.03 1.43
CA GLY A 213 -11.40 4.71 1.16
C GLY A 213 -11.87 3.63 2.13
N VAL A 214 -11.02 2.63 2.34
CA VAL A 214 -11.27 1.51 3.26
C VAL A 214 -11.36 1.97 4.72
N HIS A 215 -10.73 3.10 5.08
CA HIS A 215 -10.83 3.67 6.42
C HIS A 215 -12.26 4.15 6.69
N GLY A 216 -12.92 4.73 5.69
CA GLY A 216 -14.31 5.17 5.73
C GLY A 216 -15.33 4.06 6.00
N LEU A 217 -14.96 2.78 5.82
CA LEU A 217 -15.81 1.62 6.18
C LEU A 217 -15.97 1.43 7.70
N TYR A 218 -15.16 2.12 8.49
CA TYR A 218 -15.10 1.95 9.94
C TYR A 218 -15.32 3.29 10.64
N ASP A 219 -16.09 3.27 11.73
CA ASP A 219 -16.28 4.44 12.60
C ASP A 219 -15.31 4.38 13.78
N LEU A 220 -14.01 4.46 13.46
CA LEU A 220 -12.93 4.36 14.43
C LEU A 220 -12.21 5.69 14.53
N LYS A 221 -11.96 6.15 15.75
CA LYS A 221 -11.07 7.29 15.99
C LYS A 221 -9.62 6.78 15.90
N PRO A 222 -8.80 7.28 14.96
CA PRO A 222 -7.42 6.83 14.85
C PRO A 222 -6.61 7.13 16.12
N ASP A 223 -5.74 6.20 16.47
CA ASP A 223 -4.68 6.30 17.47
C ASP A 223 -3.30 6.06 16.84
N GLY A 224 -2.24 6.05 17.66
CA GLY A 224 -0.87 5.88 17.17
C GLY A 224 -0.62 4.55 16.45
N SER A 225 -1.39 3.51 16.75
CA SER A 225 -1.26 2.18 16.15
C SER A 225 -2.29 1.90 15.06
N SER A 226 -3.15 2.85 14.72
CA SER A 226 -4.15 2.68 13.68
C SER A 226 -3.46 2.56 12.31
N TRP A 227 -3.97 1.67 11.46
CA TRP A 227 -3.52 1.48 10.07
C TRP A 227 -3.45 2.79 9.27
N GLY A 228 -2.38 2.92 8.49
CA GLY A 228 -2.27 3.92 7.42
C GLY A 228 -2.66 3.34 6.05
N SER A 229 -2.51 4.14 4.99
CA SER A 229 -2.88 3.75 3.62
C SER A 229 -2.17 2.50 3.11
N ILE A 230 -0.92 2.24 3.49
CA ILE A 230 -0.24 1.00 3.07
C ILE A 230 -0.93 -0.24 3.63
N ALA A 231 -1.34 -0.18 4.90
CA ALA A 231 -2.13 -1.23 5.54
C ALA A 231 -3.56 -1.30 5.00
N GLY A 232 -4.20 -0.15 4.74
CA GLY A 232 -5.50 -0.08 4.08
C GLY A 232 -5.51 -0.73 2.69
N TRP A 233 -4.54 -0.39 1.85
CA TRP A 233 -4.36 -1.03 0.54
C TRP A 233 -4.09 -2.54 0.70
N ALA A 234 -3.22 -2.95 1.62
CA ALA A 234 -2.91 -4.37 1.81
C ALA A 234 -4.15 -5.16 2.22
N TRP A 235 -4.96 -4.59 3.11
CA TRP A 235 -6.25 -5.15 3.52
C TRP A 235 -7.22 -5.21 2.34
N GLY A 236 -7.26 -4.21 1.46
CA GLY A 236 -8.07 -4.22 0.25
C GLY A 236 -7.67 -5.36 -0.72
N LEU A 237 -6.38 -5.69 -0.85
CA LEU A 237 -5.92 -6.86 -1.60
C LEU A 237 -6.44 -8.16 -0.97
N SER A 238 -6.49 -8.26 0.37
CA SER A 238 -7.11 -9.41 1.03
C SER A 238 -8.61 -9.51 0.77
N ARG A 239 -9.32 -8.40 0.59
CA ARG A 239 -10.74 -8.43 0.17
C ARG A 239 -10.90 -8.89 -1.28
N ALA A 240 -10.00 -8.48 -2.16
CA ALA A 240 -9.93 -9.00 -3.52
C ALA A 240 -9.63 -10.51 -3.53
N MET A 241 -8.75 -10.97 -2.64
CA MET A 241 -8.48 -12.40 -2.42
C MET A 241 -9.72 -13.16 -1.94
N ASP A 242 -10.50 -12.61 -1.00
CA ASP A 242 -11.76 -13.20 -0.53
C ASP A 242 -12.73 -13.47 -1.70
N TYR A 243 -12.82 -12.54 -2.66
CA TYR A 243 -13.63 -12.75 -3.87
C TYR A 243 -13.00 -13.78 -4.82
N ILE A 244 -11.69 -13.73 -5.04
CA ILE A 244 -10.98 -14.68 -5.92
C ILE A 244 -11.17 -16.13 -5.46
N GLU A 245 -11.22 -16.40 -4.15
CA GLU A 245 -11.50 -17.73 -3.61
C GLU A 245 -12.87 -18.29 -4.02
N THR A 246 -13.81 -17.42 -4.41
CA THR A 246 -15.14 -17.82 -4.90
C THR A 246 -15.15 -18.19 -6.38
N LEU A 247 -14.08 -17.89 -7.13
CA LEU A 247 -14.03 -18.06 -8.57
C LEU A 247 -13.45 -19.43 -8.96
N PRO A 248 -14.27 -20.38 -9.46
CA PRO A 248 -13.80 -21.74 -9.77
C PRO A 248 -12.80 -21.79 -10.95
N ALA A 249 -12.71 -20.71 -11.73
CA ALA A 249 -11.74 -20.60 -12.82
C ALA A 249 -10.32 -20.24 -12.34
N ILE A 250 -10.13 -19.94 -11.05
CA ILE A 250 -8.85 -19.53 -10.48
C ILE A 250 -8.40 -20.59 -9.46
N ASP A 251 -7.14 -21.00 -9.55
CA ASP A 251 -6.50 -21.79 -8.50
C ASP A 251 -6.13 -20.85 -7.35
N ALA A 252 -7.04 -20.71 -6.37
CA ALA A 252 -6.86 -19.78 -5.26
C ALA A 252 -5.63 -20.07 -4.39
N LYS A 253 -5.08 -21.29 -4.45
CA LYS A 253 -3.81 -21.65 -3.79
C LYS A 253 -2.57 -21.14 -4.53
N LYS A 254 -2.75 -20.51 -5.69
CA LYS A 254 -1.70 -19.98 -6.56
C LYS A 254 -1.96 -18.53 -6.97
N VAL A 255 -2.40 -17.71 -6.02
CA VAL A 255 -2.50 -16.26 -6.21
C VAL A 255 -1.16 -15.61 -5.83
N ILE A 256 -0.58 -14.88 -6.78
CA ILE A 256 0.68 -14.13 -6.64
C ILE A 256 0.34 -12.67 -6.37
N VAL A 257 0.65 -12.14 -5.19
CA VAL A 257 0.46 -10.71 -4.92
C VAL A 257 1.69 -9.93 -5.37
N MET A 258 1.49 -8.87 -6.14
CA MET A 258 2.57 -8.05 -6.69
C MET A 258 2.30 -6.55 -6.55
N GLY A 259 3.37 -5.77 -6.51
CA GLY A 259 3.26 -4.33 -6.59
C GLY A 259 4.58 -3.61 -6.83
N HIS A 260 4.49 -2.36 -7.28
CA HIS A 260 5.62 -1.50 -7.58
C HIS A 260 5.66 -0.26 -6.68
N SER A 261 6.85 0.17 -6.26
CA SER A 261 7.04 1.39 -5.47
C SER A 261 6.19 1.34 -4.18
N ARG A 262 5.32 2.32 -3.91
CA ARG A 262 4.39 2.29 -2.76
C ARG A 262 3.51 1.05 -2.72
N LEU A 263 3.07 0.56 -3.89
CA LEU A 263 2.27 -0.67 -3.99
C LEU A 263 3.13 -1.93 -3.81
N GLY A 264 4.46 -1.83 -3.96
CA GLY A 264 5.39 -2.88 -3.57
C GLY A 264 5.57 -2.99 -2.06
N LYS A 265 5.44 -1.87 -1.32
CA LYS A 265 5.32 -1.86 0.15
C LYS A 265 4.04 -2.56 0.57
N THR A 266 2.93 -2.20 -0.10
CA THR A 266 1.62 -2.83 0.06
C THR A 266 1.66 -4.34 -0.19
N ALA A 267 2.27 -4.80 -1.29
CA ALA A 267 2.34 -6.22 -1.61
C ALA A 267 3.11 -7.03 -0.54
N LEU A 268 4.21 -6.47 -0.01
CA LEU A 268 4.94 -7.07 1.11
C LEU A 268 4.07 -7.17 2.35
N TRP A 269 3.35 -6.10 2.70
CA TRP A 269 2.50 -6.10 3.89
C TRP A 269 1.28 -7.01 3.74
N ALA A 270 0.66 -7.06 2.57
CA ALA A 270 -0.42 -8.00 2.24
C ALA A 270 0.09 -9.44 2.36
N GLY A 271 1.26 -9.74 1.79
CA GLY A 271 1.90 -11.04 1.94
C GLY A 271 2.23 -11.40 3.39
N ALA A 272 2.67 -10.44 4.21
CA ALA A 272 3.00 -10.67 5.61
C ALA A 272 1.76 -10.90 6.49
N THR A 273 0.66 -10.20 6.24
CA THR A 273 -0.58 -10.26 7.03
C THR A 273 -1.57 -11.33 6.55
N ASP A 274 -1.52 -11.69 5.26
CA ASP A 274 -2.38 -12.69 4.64
C ASP A 274 -1.56 -13.84 4.05
N THR A 275 -1.67 -15.00 4.68
CA THR A 275 -0.90 -16.19 4.31
C THR A 275 -1.50 -16.96 3.13
N ARG A 276 -2.67 -16.55 2.62
CA ARG A 276 -3.30 -17.16 1.43
C ARG A 276 -2.58 -16.82 0.13
N PHE A 277 -1.89 -15.67 0.06
CA PHE A 277 -1.06 -15.34 -1.09
C PHE A 277 0.10 -16.33 -1.20
N ALA A 278 0.22 -17.01 -2.33
CA ALA A 278 1.18 -18.08 -2.55
C ALA A 278 2.60 -17.58 -2.82
N VAL A 279 2.72 -16.42 -3.47
CA VAL A 279 3.98 -15.74 -3.81
C VAL A 279 3.79 -14.24 -3.62
N VAL A 280 4.84 -13.55 -3.18
CA VAL A 280 4.86 -12.09 -3.01
C VAL A 280 5.92 -11.50 -3.93
N ILE A 281 5.62 -10.44 -4.67
CA ILE A 281 6.59 -9.72 -5.52
C ILE A 281 6.62 -8.26 -5.11
N SER A 282 7.81 -7.79 -4.69
CA SER A 282 8.06 -6.40 -4.34
C SER A 282 9.01 -5.73 -5.33
N ASN A 283 8.47 -4.94 -6.27
CA ASN A 283 9.27 -4.29 -7.30
C ASN A 283 9.64 -2.85 -6.92
N ASN A 284 10.91 -2.59 -6.61
CA ASN A 284 11.42 -1.25 -6.25
C ASN A 284 10.64 -0.57 -5.12
N SER A 285 10.33 -1.30 -4.04
CA SER A 285 9.48 -0.80 -2.96
C SER A 285 10.14 0.20 -2.02
N GLY A 286 11.47 0.27 -1.95
CA GLY A 286 12.21 1.34 -1.24
C GLY A 286 11.93 1.42 0.27
N CYS A 287 11.99 2.64 0.82
CA CYS A 287 11.85 2.96 2.25
C CYS A 287 10.50 2.49 2.82
N GLY A 288 10.49 1.78 3.94
CA GLY A 288 9.27 1.17 4.49
C GLY A 288 8.67 0.07 3.59
N GLY A 289 9.45 -0.42 2.62
CA GLY A 289 9.18 -1.60 1.79
C GLY A 289 10.26 -2.65 2.03
N ALA A 290 11.10 -2.92 1.03
CA ALA A 290 12.22 -3.87 1.16
C ALA A 290 13.55 -3.22 1.61
N ALA A 291 13.71 -1.90 1.50
CA ALA A 291 14.98 -1.25 1.85
C ALA A 291 15.13 -1.10 3.37
N LEU A 292 16.30 -1.45 3.92
CA LEU A 292 16.60 -1.30 5.34
C LEU A 292 16.50 0.18 5.77
N SER A 293 15.66 0.48 6.75
CA SER A 293 15.46 1.83 7.27
C SER A 293 16.74 2.37 7.90
N ARG A 294 17.48 1.53 8.64
CA ARG A 294 18.76 1.90 9.29
C ARG A 294 19.85 2.37 8.36
N ARG A 295 19.75 2.10 7.05
CA ARG A 295 20.73 2.61 6.09
C ARG A 295 20.62 4.12 5.88
N ALA A 296 19.48 4.74 6.20
CA ALA A 296 19.22 6.16 6.00
C ALA A 296 19.74 6.67 4.62
N TYR A 297 19.50 5.88 3.58
CA TYR A 297 20.07 6.05 2.23
C TYR A 297 18.94 6.25 1.22
N GLY A 298 19.00 7.33 0.45
CA GLY A 298 17.91 7.79 -0.39
C GLY A 298 16.77 8.40 0.44
N GLU A 299 15.56 7.89 0.27
CA GLU A 299 14.39 8.26 1.09
C GLU A 299 14.53 7.67 2.50
N THR A 300 14.36 8.50 3.53
CA THR A 300 14.47 8.14 4.96
C THR A 300 13.10 8.05 5.64
N VAL A 301 13.04 7.55 6.88
CA VAL A 301 11.78 7.44 7.64
C VAL A 301 11.15 8.81 7.88
N GLY A 302 11.96 9.80 8.27
CA GLY A 302 11.45 11.15 8.43
C GLY A 302 10.99 11.80 7.13
N ARG A 303 11.71 11.53 6.01
CA ARG A 303 11.32 12.07 4.70
C ARG A 303 10.00 11.49 4.20
N ILE A 304 9.83 10.17 4.30
CA ILE A 304 8.62 9.50 3.80
C ILE A 304 7.39 9.89 4.63
N ASN A 305 7.53 9.96 5.96
CA ASN A 305 6.44 10.37 6.85
C ASN A 305 6.07 11.85 6.67
N THR A 306 7.04 12.71 6.37
CA THR A 306 6.76 14.13 6.08
C THR A 306 6.06 14.31 4.73
N SER A 307 6.43 13.51 3.73
CA SER A 307 5.88 13.64 2.36
C SER A 307 4.51 12.96 2.22
N PHE A 308 4.29 11.89 2.99
CA PHE A 308 3.11 11.03 2.92
C PHE A 308 2.67 10.65 4.35
N PRO A 309 2.14 11.61 5.12
CA PRO A 309 1.80 11.41 6.54
C PRO A 309 0.72 10.35 6.77
N HIS A 310 -0.03 9.99 5.73
CA HIS A 310 -1.09 8.98 5.75
C HIS A 310 -0.60 7.54 5.46
N TRP A 311 0.62 7.33 4.96
CA TRP A 311 1.04 6.00 4.49
C TRP A 311 1.24 4.96 5.59
N PHE A 312 1.70 5.38 6.77
CA PHE A 312 2.09 4.53 7.89
C PHE A 312 1.26 4.86 9.14
N CYS A 313 1.38 4.04 10.19
CA CYS A 313 0.72 4.37 11.46
C CYS A 313 1.40 5.56 12.15
N GLY A 314 0.65 6.26 13.03
CA GLY A 314 1.16 7.44 13.72
C GLY A 314 2.42 7.19 14.55
N ASN A 315 2.58 5.99 15.10
CA ASN A 315 3.73 5.57 15.88
C ASN A 315 5.03 5.55 15.08
N PHE A 316 4.96 5.39 13.74
CA PHE A 316 6.16 5.35 12.91
C PHE A 316 6.93 6.69 12.92
N ASN A 317 6.25 7.80 13.26
CA ASN A 317 6.88 9.10 13.42
C ASN A 317 7.89 9.19 14.57
N LYS A 318 7.84 8.26 15.55
CA LYS A 318 8.82 8.18 16.64
C LYS A 318 10.25 7.99 16.14
N TYR A 319 10.38 7.41 14.95
CA TYR A 319 11.64 6.96 14.35
C TYR A 319 12.16 7.89 13.25
N ASN A 320 11.51 9.03 13.03
CA ASN A 320 11.98 10.06 12.12
C ASN A 320 13.39 10.52 12.57
N GLU A 321 14.37 10.41 11.66
CA GLU A 321 15.79 10.72 11.89
C GLU A 321 16.43 9.95 13.06
N LYS A 322 15.82 8.82 13.45
CA LYS A 322 16.26 7.93 14.55
C LYS A 322 16.06 6.46 14.16
N GLU A 323 16.33 6.13 12.90
CA GLU A 323 16.06 4.80 12.34
C GLU A 323 16.76 3.66 13.11
N GLU A 324 17.86 3.93 13.80
CA GLU A 324 18.54 2.98 14.68
C GLU A 324 17.67 2.50 15.85
N THR A 325 16.70 3.32 16.28
CA THR A 325 15.81 3.02 17.40
C THR A 325 14.59 2.18 17.02
N LEU A 326 14.38 1.91 15.72
CA LEU A 326 13.29 1.03 15.26
C LEU A 326 13.42 -0.37 15.88
N PRO A 327 12.40 -0.94 16.53
CA PRO A 327 12.50 -2.29 17.12
C PRO A 327 12.60 -3.42 16.09
N VAL A 328 12.41 -3.11 14.80
CA VAL A 328 12.52 -4.02 13.65
C VAL A 328 13.30 -3.36 12.51
N ASP A 329 13.64 -4.12 11.48
CA ASP A 329 13.98 -3.57 10.16
C ASP A 329 13.35 -4.41 9.03
N GLN A 330 13.42 -3.92 7.79
CA GLN A 330 12.67 -4.47 6.67
C GLN A 330 13.09 -5.90 6.27
N HIS A 331 14.29 -6.39 6.64
CA HIS A 331 14.64 -7.81 6.45
C HIS A 331 13.72 -8.74 7.27
N GLN A 332 13.21 -8.28 8.41
CA GLN A 332 12.23 -9.03 9.20
C GLN A 332 10.85 -9.03 8.56
N LEU A 333 10.46 -7.96 7.83
CA LEU A 333 9.24 -7.95 7.02
C LEU A 333 9.30 -9.03 5.94
N LEU A 334 10.42 -9.11 5.21
CA LEU A 334 10.63 -10.16 4.21
C LEU A 334 10.55 -11.55 4.87
N ALA A 335 11.15 -11.71 6.05
CA ALA A 335 11.10 -12.96 6.79
C ALA A 335 9.67 -13.39 7.15
N LEU A 336 8.74 -12.46 7.45
CA LEU A 336 7.33 -12.78 7.75
C LEU A 336 6.61 -13.57 6.65
N ILE A 337 7.13 -13.55 5.42
CA ILE A 337 6.55 -14.24 4.26
C ILE A 337 7.01 -15.72 4.21
N ALA A 338 8.14 -16.06 4.83
CA ALA A 338 8.66 -17.41 4.88
C ALA A 338 7.59 -18.41 5.42
N PRO A 339 7.49 -19.61 4.83
CA PRO A 339 8.37 -20.19 3.81
C PRO A 339 7.97 -19.89 2.35
N ARG A 340 7.00 -19.00 2.12
CA ARG A 340 6.53 -18.69 0.76
C ARG A 340 7.59 -17.91 -0.04
N PRO A 341 7.62 -18.03 -1.38
CA PRO A 341 8.52 -17.25 -2.22
C PRO A 341 8.25 -15.74 -2.13
N VAL A 342 9.34 -14.96 -2.01
CA VAL A 342 9.39 -13.49 -2.00
C VAL A 342 10.66 -12.99 -2.68
#